data_AF-A0A2M9JXX1-F1
#
_entry.id   AF-A0A2M9JXX1-F1
#
_cell.length_a   1.000
_cell.length_b   1.000
_cell.length_c   1.000
_cell.angle_alpha   90.00
_cell.angle_beta   90.00
_cell.angle_gamma   90.00
#
_symmetry.space_group_name_H-M   'P 1'
#
loop_
_entity.id
_entity.type
_entity.pdbx_description
1 polymer ?
#
loop_
_entity_poly.entity_id
_entity_poly.type
_entity_poly.pdbx_seq_one_letter_code
_entity_poly.pdbx_strand_id
1 'polypeptide(L)'
;MCAAAGSPQAQPATARTGTEDDAMERFTAGRPILTLTSERFTRRAPAAASTPVERAGFEVETRDGCLVTVAPDESVLDALDRAGVRTLSSCRQGTCGTCETPVLAGMPEHHDNLLTDQEHAENRTMLSCVSRSAGPRLTLDVRRSDVAASRRSVAARMCVLGKILRQWRGQEGTRSLVSA
;
A
#
# COMPACT_ATOMS: atom_id res chain seq x y z
N MET A 1 -27.82 -50.14 27.39
CA MET A 1 -28.92 -49.61 26.56
C MET A 1 -28.54 -48.20 26.16
N CYS A 2 -27.98 -48.00 24.96
CA CYS A 2 -27.55 -46.69 24.48
C CYS A 2 -28.76 -45.92 23.95
N ALA A 3 -29.02 -44.74 24.50
CA ALA A 3 -30.03 -43.82 24.00
C ALA A 3 -29.55 -43.19 22.68
N ALA A 4 -30.35 -43.33 21.63
CA ALA A 4 -30.13 -42.68 20.35
C ALA A 4 -30.38 -41.17 20.50
N ALA A 5 -29.31 -40.36 20.46
CA ALA A 5 -29.44 -38.93 20.26
C ALA A 5 -29.84 -38.70 18.79
N GLY A 6 -31.06 -38.23 18.57
CA GLY A 6 -31.61 -37.97 17.25
C GLY A 6 -30.74 -36.96 16.48
N SER A 7 -30.43 -37.29 15.24
CA SER A 7 -29.75 -36.40 14.31
C SER A 7 -30.53 -35.09 14.18
N PRO A 8 -29.91 -33.92 14.36
CA PRO A 8 -30.59 -32.66 14.13
C PRO A 8 -30.88 -32.54 12.63
N GLN A 9 -32.16 -32.49 12.28
CA GLN A 9 -32.56 -32.24 10.90
C GLN A 9 -32.22 -30.80 10.53
N ALA A 10 -31.30 -30.65 9.59
CA ALA A 10 -30.97 -29.36 8.99
C ALA A 10 -32.19 -28.85 8.21
N GLN A 11 -32.82 -27.79 8.71
CA GLN A 11 -33.82 -27.06 7.95
C GLN A 11 -33.11 -26.24 6.86
N PRO A 12 -33.61 -26.20 5.61
CA PRO A 12 -33.02 -25.40 4.56
C PRO A 12 -33.39 -23.93 4.77
N ALA A 13 -32.58 -23.19 5.53
CA ALA A 13 -32.72 -21.75 5.63
C ALA A 13 -32.18 -21.10 4.35
N THR A 14 -33.11 -20.68 3.49
CA THR A 14 -32.89 -19.86 2.31
C THR A 14 -32.66 -18.40 2.73
N ALA A 15 -31.39 -18.06 2.96
CA ALA A 15 -30.81 -16.72 2.75
C ALA A 15 -29.28 -16.87 2.83
N ARG A 16 -28.66 -17.35 1.73
CA ARG A 16 -27.20 -17.53 1.65
C ARG A 16 -26.54 -16.23 1.21
N THR A 17 -26.49 -15.26 2.10
CA THR A 17 -25.53 -14.15 2.02
C THR A 17 -24.49 -14.36 3.10
N GLY A 18 -23.64 -15.35 2.91
CA GLY A 18 -22.41 -15.50 3.66
C GLY A 18 -21.34 -15.97 2.70
N THR A 19 -20.17 -15.35 2.74
CA THR A 19 -19.00 -15.80 1.98
C THR A 19 -18.57 -17.19 2.45
N GLU A 20 -17.81 -17.94 1.66
CA GLU A 20 -17.27 -19.25 2.06
C GLU A 20 -16.52 -19.19 3.41
N ASP A 21 -15.89 -18.05 3.70
CA ASP A 21 -15.29 -17.72 5.00
C ASP A 21 -16.28 -17.82 6.17
N ASP A 22 -17.49 -17.26 6.02
CA ASP A 22 -18.51 -17.26 7.09
C ASP A 22 -18.99 -18.68 7.40
N ALA A 23 -19.03 -19.53 6.36
CA ALA A 23 -19.37 -20.94 6.53
C ALA A 23 -18.26 -21.69 7.27
N MET A 24 -16.99 -21.38 7.00
CA MET A 24 -15.85 -21.99 7.67
C MET A 24 -15.70 -21.53 9.13
N GLU A 25 -15.95 -20.25 9.41
CA GLU A 25 -16.00 -19.71 10.78
C GLU A 25 -17.05 -20.45 11.61
N ARG A 26 -18.26 -20.64 11.05
CA ARG A 26 -19.34 -21.41 11.72
C ARG A 26 -18.97 -22.87 11.91
N PHE A 27 -18.25 -23.48 10.97
CA PHE A 27 -17.85 -24.88 11.06
C PHE A 27 -16.80 -25.13 12.14
N THR A 28 -15.90 -24.16 12.37
CA THR A 28 -14.83 -24.24 13.36
C THR A 28 -15.24 -23.72 14.73
N ALA A 29 -16.29 -22.91 14.81
CA ALA A 29 -16.86 -22.41 16.07
C ALA A 29 -17.18 -23.57 17.04
N GLY A 30 -16.64 -23.49 18.26
CA GLY A 30 -16.88 -24.46 19.33
C GLY A 30 -16.12 -25.79 19.19
N ARG A 31 -15.16 -25.90 18.26
CA ARG A 31 -14.37 -27.12 18.03
C ARG A 31 -12.91 -26.88 18.45
N PRO A 32 -12.52 -27.22 19.68
CA PRO A 32 -11.22 -26.83 20.26
C PRO A 32 -10.00 -27.49 19.60
N ILE A 33 -10.21 -28.46 18.71
CA ILE A 33 -9.14 -29.12 17.94
C ILE A 33 -8.86 -28.43 16.59
N LEU A 34 -9.65 -27.43 16.20
CA LEU A 34 -9.51 -26.70 14.95
C LEU A 34 -9.29 -25.22 15.23
N THR A 35 -8.17 -24.68 14.72
CA THR A 35 -7.95 -23.24 14.64
C THR A 35 -8.17 -22.81 13.19
N LEU A 36 -9.07 -21.86 12.96
CA LEU A 36 -9.25 -21.26 11.64
C LEU A 36 -8.30 -20.08 11.47
N THR A 37 -7.47 -20.14 10.44
CA THR A 37 -6.71 -19.00 9.93
C THR A 37 -7.19 -18.72 8.52
N SER A 38 -7.73 -17.53 8.29
CA SER A 38 -8.20 -17.08 6.97
C SER A 38 -7.53 -15.77 6.60
N GLU A 39 -7.01 -15.68 5.38
CA GLU A 39 -6.53 -14.44 4.79
C GLU A 39 -7.42 -14.07 3.61
N ARG A 40 -7.77 -12.79 3.50
CA ARG A 40 -8.59 -12.28 2.39
C ARG A 40 -7.70 -11.71 1.29
N PHE A 41 -7.85 -12.23 0.08
CA PHE A 41 -7.09 -11.76 -1.09
C PHE A 41 -7.81 -10.65 -1.87
N THR A 42 -9.10 -10.42 -1.59
CA THR A 42 -9.91 -9.39 -2.23
C THR A 42 -10.44 -8.41 -1.20
N ARG A 43 -10.62 -7.16 -1.64
CA ARG A 43 -11.28 -6.15 -0.82
C ARG A 43 -12.77 -6.51 -0.69
N ARG A 44 -13.31 -6.53 0.53
CA ARG A 44 -14.77 -6.56 0.75
C ARG A 44 -15.38 -5.34 0.07
N ALA A 45 -16.38 -5.57 -0.77
CA ALA A 45 -17.15 -4.48 -1.38
C ALA A 45 -17.83 -3.66 -0.28
N PRO A 46 -17.86 -2.31 -0.39
CA PRO A 46 -18.59 -1.50 0.57
C PRO A 46 -20.08 -1.89 0.55
N ALA A 47 -20.72 -1.86 1.73
CA ALA A 47 -22.11 -2.30 1.91
C ALA A 47 -23.15 -1.46 1.12
N ALA A 48 -22.74 -0.29 0.62
CA ALA A 48 -23.52 0.53 -0.28
C ALA A 48 -22.64 0.98 -1.46
N ALA A 49 -23.11 0.73 -2.68
CA ALA A 49 -22.59 1.41 -3.85
C ALA A 49 -23.02 2.88 -3.77
N SER A 50 -22.18 3.72 -3.14
CA SER A 50 -22.33 5.16 -3.20
C SER A 50 -22.21 5.61 -4.66
N THR A 51 -23.10 6.50 -5.10
CA THR A 51 -22.99 7.20 -6.38
C THR A 51 -21.56 7.74 -6.56
N PRO A 52 -21.01 7.78 -7.80
CA PRO A 52 -19.69 8.35 -8.03
C PRO A 52 -19.68 9.81 -7.56
N VAL A 53 -19.17 10.06 -6.36
CA VAL A 53 -18.82 11.40 -5.89
C VAL A 53 -17.50 11.71 -6.57
N GLU A 54 -17.42 12.84 -7.29
CA GLU A 54 -16.14 13.32 -7.79
C GLU A 54 -15.17 13.44 -6.62
N ARG A 55 -14.10 12.64 -6.65
CA ARG A 55 -13.08 12.68 -5.62
C ARG A 55 -12.31 13.97 -5.77
N ALA A 56 -12.16 14.74 -4.71
CA ALA A 56 -11.24 15.86 -4.71
C ALA A 56 -9.79 15.36 -4.57
N GLY A 57 -8.86 16.13 -5.14
CA GLY A 57 -7.44 16.02 -4.79
C GLY A 57 -7.17 16.57 -3.39
N PHE A 58 -6.05 16.18 -2.79
CA PHE A 58 -5.62 16.63 -1.48
C PHE A 58 -4.09 16.66 -1.38
N GLU A 59 -3.55 17.21 -0.29
CA GLU A 59 -2.11 17.26 -0.04
C GLU A 59 -1.67 16.26 1.01
N VAL A 60 -0.50 15.66 0.78
CA VAL A 60 0.21 14.86 1.76
C VAL A 60 1.51 15.56 2.12
N GLU A 61 1.71 15.84 3.40
CA GLU A 61 2.97 16.32 3.94
C GLU A 61 3.77 15.15 4.51
N THR A 62 5.03 15.03 4.10
CA THR A 62 5.96 14.05 4.67
C THR A 62 6.57 14.57 5.96
N ARG A 63 7.19 13.69 6.76
CA ARG A 63 7.83 14.09 8.03
C ARG A 63 8.96 15.11 7.86
N ASP A 64 9.63 15.11 6.70
CA ASP A 64 10.65 16.08 6.32
C ASP A 64 10.07 17.39 5.73
N GLY A 65 8.75 17.56 5.77
CA GLY A 65 8.05 18.79 5.35
C GLY A 65 7.81 18.91 3.84
N CYS A 66 8.00 17.84 3.08
CA CYS A 66 7.73 17.84 1.64
C CYS A 66 6.22 17.71 1.39
N LEU A 67 5.66 18.63 0.60
CA LEU A 67 4.27 18.57 0.18
C LEU A 67 4.12 17.83 -1.16
N VAL A 68 3.23 16.86 -1.18
CA VAL A 68 2.91 16.00 -2.32
C VAL A 68 1.41 16.11 -2.61
N THR A 69 1.06 16.64 -3.78
CA THR A 69 -0.33 16.66 -4.23
C THR A 69 -0.75 15.26 -4.69
N VAL A 70 -1.90 14.80 -4.22
CA VAL A 70 -2.56 13.54 -4.61
C VAL A 70 -3.76 13.88 -5.50
N ALA A 71 -3.78 13.36 -6.73
CA ALA A 71 -4.90 13.58 -7.64
C ALA A 71 -6.17 12.80 -7.22
N PRO A 72 -7.37 13.21 -7.70
CA PRO A 72 -8.64 12.49 -7.50
C PRO A 72 -8.57 10.96 -7.68
N ASP A 73 -7.91 10.52 -8.75
CA ASP A 73 -7.84 9.11 -9.16
C ASP A 73 -6.49 8.44 -8.84
N GLU A 74 -5.64 9.13 -8.08
CA GLU A 74 -4.31 8.66 -7.68
C GLU A 74 -4.36 8.17 -6.22
N SER A 75 -3.65 7.07 -5.92
CA SER A 75 -3.47 6.61 -4.54
C SER A 75 -2.41 7.45 -3.82
N VAL A 76 -2.46 7.48 -2.48
CA VAL A 76 -1.39 8.15 -1.70
C VAL A 76 -0.04 7.49 -1.98
N LEU A 77 0.00 6.16 -2.07
CA LEU A 77 1.21 5.40 -2.41
C LEU A 77 1.82 5.85 -3.75
N ASP A 78 1.01 5.94 -4.81
CA ASP A 78 1.52 6.32 -6.14
C ASP A 78 1.99 7.78 -6.18
N ALA A 79 1.29 8.68 -5.49
CA ALA A 79 1.70 10.08 -5.36
C ALA A 79 3.04 10.22 -4.61
N LEU A 80 3.22 9.47 -3.51
CA LEU A 80 4.47 9.41 -2.76
C LEU A 80 5.61 8.85 -3.61
N ASP A 81 5.38 7.74 -4.33
CA ASP A 81 6.36 7.13 -5.23
C ASP A 81 6.78 8.12 -6.33
N ARG A 82 5.83 8.86 -6.91
CA ARG A 82 6.07 9.92 -7.90
C ARG A 82 6.94 11.05 -7.33
N ALA A 83 6.75 11.40 -6.06
CA ALA A 83 7.58 12.37 -5.34
C ALA A 83 8.96 11.82 -4.91
N GLY A 84 9.22 10.53 -5.14
CA GLY A 84 10.45 9.84 -4.73
C GLY A 84 10.49 9.46 -3.25
N VAL A 85 9.33 9.45 -2.59
CA VAL A 85 9.12 8.91 -1.24
C VAL A 85 8.71 7.45 -1.42
N ARG A 86 9.60 6.53 -1.05
CA ARG A 86 9.31 5.10 -1.22
C ARG A 86 8.74 4.53 0.06
N THR A 87 7.53 4.00 -0.05
CA THR A 87 6.88 3.19 1.00
C THR A 87 6.89 1.74 0.55
N LEU A 88 7.01 0.80 1.50
CA LEU A 88 6.89 -0.61 1.18
C LEU A 88 5.47 -0.90 0.67
N SER A 89 5.34 -1.75 -0.33
CA SER A 89 4.02 -2.18 -0.82
C SER A 89 4.12 -3.56 -1.47
N SER A 90 2.99 -4.30 -1.47
CA SER A 90 2.89 -5.61 -2.09
C SER A 90 1.55 -5.76 -2.83
N CYS A 91 0.43 -5.96 -2.11
CA CYS A 91 -0.85 -6.31 -2.75
C CYS A 91 -1.57 -5.14 -3.45
N ARG A 92 -1.32 -3.90 -3.02
CA ARG A 92 -2.01 -2.67 -3.46
C ARG A 92 -3.55 -2.71 -3.42
N GLN A 93 -4.11 -3.56 -2.55
CA GLN A 93 -5.55 -3.81 -2.44
C GLN A 93 -6.09 -3.61 -1.01
N GLY A 94 -5.25 -3.17 -0.07
CA GLY A 94 -5.64 -2.93 1.31
C GLY A 94 -5.85 -4.19 2.15
N THR A 95 -5.12 -5.26 1.84
CA THR A 95 -5.28 -6.57 2.53
C THR A 95 -4.01 -7.11 3.18
N CYS A 96 -2.81 -6.71 2.73
CA CYS A 96 -1.56 -7.33 3.20
C CYS A 96 -0.77 -6.54 4.27
N GLY A 97 -1.17 -5.31 4.60
CA GLY A 97 -0.50 -4.51 5.64
C GLY A 97 0.83 -3.86 5.24
N THR A 98 1.52 -4.34 4.20
CA THR A 98 2.86 -3.84 3.81
C THR A 98 2.93 -2.32 3.56
N CYS A 99 1.81 -1.72 3.12
CA CYS A 99 1.72 -0.28 2.81
C CYS A 99 1.27 0.58 4.02
N GLU A 100 1.22 0.01 5.22
CA GLU A 100 0.79 0.70 6.44
C GLU A 100 1.75 1.84 6.78
N THR A 101 1.17 3.01 7.04
CA THR A 101 1.91 4.26 7.22
C THR A 101 1.36 5.02 8.43
N PRO A 102 2.19 5.45 9.38
CA PRO A 102 1.72 6.26 10.50
C PRO A 102 1.25 7.64 10.05
N VAL A 103 0.15 8.08 10.65
CA VAL A 103 -0.45 9.40 10.45
C VAL A 103 0.00 10.31 11.59
N LEU A 104 0.59 11.45 11.25
CA LEU A 104 1.06 12.46 12.20
C LEU A 104 0.03 13.57 12.41
N ALA A 105 -0.76 13.90 11.38
CA ALA A 105 -1.84 14.87 11.44
C ALA A 105 -2.85 14.67 10.30
N GLY A 106 -4.07 15.18 10.49
CA GLY A 106 -5.17 15.03 9.54
C GLY A 106 -6.05 13.80 9.83
N MET A 107 -7.07 13.60 8.99
CA MET A 107 -8.05 12.52 9.15
C MET A 107 -8.00 11.60 7.92
N PRO A 108 -7.54 10.35 8.06
CA PRO A 108 -7.59 9.38 6.97
C PRO A 108 -9.01 8.91 6.70
N GLU A 109 -9.30 8.69 5.42
CA GLU A 109 -10.48 7.98 4.95
C GLU A 109 -10.06 6.55 4.66
N HIS A 110 -10.44 5.61 5.54
CA HIS A 110 -9.98 4.23 5.47
C HIS A 110 -10.67 3.45 4.36
N HIS A 111 -9.86 2.89 3.46
CA HIS A 111 -10.33 2.03 2.38
C HIS A 111 -9.68 0.64 2.43
N ASP A 112 -9.21 0.19 3.57
CA ASP A 112 -8.74 -1.19 3.76
C ASP A 112 -9.81 -2.09 4.40
N ASN A 113 -9.48 -3.37 4.59
CA ASN A 113 -10.25 -4.29 5.44
C ASN A 113 -9.31 -5.01 6.42
N LEU A 114 -8.18 -4.39 6.73
CA LEU A 114 -7.16 -5.00 7.58
C LEU A 114 -7.25 -4.45 9.01
N LEU A 115 -7.33 -3.13 9.13
CA LEU A 115 -7.46 -2.47 10.41
C LEU A 115 -8.87 -2.70 10.96
N THR A 116 -8.96 -2.87 12.26
CA THR A 116 -10.21 -2.98 13.01
C THR A 116 -10.94 -1.64 13.08
N ASP A 117 -12.23 -1.67 13.40
CA ASP A 117 -13.01 -0.44 13.59
C ASP A 117 -12.41 0.48 14.68
N GLN A 118 -11.80 -0.11 15.71
CA GLN A 118 -11.10 0.64 16.75
C GLN A 118 -9.85 1.32 16.19
N GLU A 119 -9.02 0.60 15.43
CA GLU A 119 -7.82 1.16 14.79
C GLU A 119 -8.18 2.24 13.76
N HIS A 120 -9.27 2.06 13.00
CA HIS A 120 -9.82 3.11 12.13
C HIS A 120 -10.22 4.35 12.92
N ALA A 121 -10.88 4.19 14.07
CA ALA A 121 -11.28 5.31 14.93
C ALA A 121 -10.09 6.04 15.57
N GLU A 122 -9.01 5.33 15.87
CA GLU A 122 -7.79 5.91 16.44
C GLU A 122 -7.01 6.77 15.44
N ASN A 123 -7.16 6.51 14.13
CA ASN A 123 -6.54 7.30 13.05
C ASN A 123 -5.00 7.45 13.17
N ARG A 124 -4.35 6.48 13.82
CA ARG A 124 -2.89 6.49 14.06
C ARG A 124 -2.09 6.02 12.85
N THR A 125 -2.66 5.16 12.02
CA THR A 125 -2.05 4.62 10.81
C THR A 125 -3.07 4.55 9.69
N MET A 126 -2.61 4.40 8.45
CA MET A 126 -3.45 4.15 7.28
C MET A 126 -2.73 3.26 6.28
N LEU A 127 -3.48 2.53 5.45
CA LEU A 127 -2.94 1.80 4.30
C LEU A 127 -2.87 2.71 3.07
N SER A 128 -1.70 3.34 2.85
CA SER A 128 -1.43 4.35 1.80
C SER A 128 -1.79 3.92 0.37
N CYS A 129 -1.89 2.61 0.11
CA CYS A 129 -2.21 2.08 -1.20
C CYS A 129 -3.70 2.16 -1.57
N VAL A 130 -4.60 2.35 -0.61
CA VAL A 130 -6.06 2.43 -0.86
C VAL A 130 -6.74 3.58 -0.10
N SER A 131 -6.27 3.88 1.11
CA SER A 131 -6.85 4.92 1.96
C SER A 131 -6.56 6.32 1.42
N ARG A 132 -7.44 7.27 1.73
CA ARG A 132 -7.38 8.67 1.27
C ARG A 132 -7.40 9.62 2.47
N SER A 133 -7.59 10.92 2.21
CA SER A 133 -7.80 11.95 3.21
C SER A 133 -9.27 12.38 3.24
N ALA A 134 -9.86 12.45 4.43
CA ALA A 134 -11.19 13.03 4.64
C ALA A 134 -11.17 14.57 4.64
N GLY A 135 -9.98 15.18 4.58
CA GLY A 135 -9.79 16.64 4.52
C GLY A 135 -8.81 17.07 3.41
N PRO A 136 -8.49 18.36 3.33
CA PRO A 136 -7.61 18.89 2.28
C PRO A 136 -6.14 18.48 2.45
N ARG A 137 -5.72 18.06 3.65
CA ARG A 137 -4.32 17.74 3.96
C ARG A 137 -4.17 16.63 4.99
N LEU A 138 -3.12 15.84 4.83
CA LEU A 138 -2.73 14.73 5.71
C LEU A 138 -1.21 14.74 5.89
N THR A 139 -0.71 14.53 7.11
CA THR A 139 0.73 14.46 7.38
C THR A 139 1.11 13.03 7.75
N LEU A 140 2.11 12.46 7.08
CA LEU A 140 2.51 11.06 7.21
C LEU A 140 3.95 10.91 7.68
N ASP A 141 4.20 9.87 8.49
CA ASP A 141 5.54 9.49 8.94
C ASP A 141 6.32 8.72 7.86
N VAL A 142 6.52 9.39 6.73
CA VAL A 142 7.36 8.92 5.63
C VAL A 142 8.45 9.93 5.36
N ARG A 143 9.59 9.45 4.87
CA ARG A 143 10.72 10.28 4.46
C ARG A 143 11.11 9.94 3.04
N ARG A 144 11.64 10.92 2.32
CA ARG A 144 12.25 10.66 1.02
C ARG A 144 13.39 9.66 1.19
N SER A 145 13.40 8.63 0.36
CA SER A 145 14.46 7.63 0.42
C SER A 145 15.74 8.16 -0.23
N ASP A 146 16.86 8.11 0.49
CA ASP A 146 18.18 8.47 -0.03
C ASP A 146 18.64 7.51 -1.15
N VAL A 147 18.00 6.35 -1.30
CA VAL A 147 18.29 5.37 -2.37
C VAL A 147 18.05 5.98 -3.76
N ALA A 148 16.99 6.78 -3.91
CA ALA A 148 16.71 7.46 -5.18
C ALA A 148 17.69 8.62 -5.46
N ALA A 149 18.10 9.34 -4.41
CA ALA A 149 19.16 10.34 -4.50
C ALA A 149 20.50 9.68 -4.87
N SER A 150 20.88 8.60 -4.17
CA SER A 150 22.09 7.82 -4.38
C SER A 150 22.17 7.20 -5.79
N ARG A 151 21.07 6.66 -6.33
CA ARG A 151 21.04 6.16 -7.72
C ARG A 151 21.22 7.25 -8.76
N ARG A 152 20.66 8.46 -8.56
CA ARG A 152 20.94 9.62 -9.42
C ARG A 152 22.40 10.06 -9.30
N SER A 153 22.97 10.05 -8.10
CA SER A 153 24.39 10.34 -7.86
C SER A 153 25.31 9.31 -8.53
N VAL A 154 24.98 8.01 -8.48
CA VAL A 154 25.76 6.94 -9.13
C VAL A 154 25.65 7.02 -10.65
N ALA A 155 24.45 7.23 -11.20
CA ALA A 155 24.24 7.38 -12.64
C ALA A 155 24.94 8.65 -13.19
N ALA A 156 24.89 9.77 -12.45
CA ALA A 156 25.63 10.98 -12.79
C ALA A 156 27.15 10.76 -12.75
N ARG A 157 27.67 10.08 -11.71
CA ARG A 157 29.10 9.72 -11.60
C ARG A 157 29.54 8.78 -12.72
N MET A 158 28.72 7.80 -13.11
CA MET A 158 29.00 6.92 -14.25
C MET A 158 28.97 7.66 -15.59
N CYS A 159 28.08 8.64 -15.77
CA CYS A 159 28.05 9.49 -16.96
C CYS A 159 29.32 10.35 -17.06
N VAL A 160 29.77 10.94 -15.94
CA VAL A 160 31.03 11.71 -15.87
C VAL A 160 32.23 10.82 -16.15
N LEU A 161 32.31 9.63 -15.54
CA LEU A 161 33.37 8.66 -15.79
C LEU A 161 33.39 8.21 -17.26
N GLY A 162 32.22 7.99 -17.86
CA GLY A 162 32.08 7.67 -19.28
C GLY A 162 32.53 8.81 -20.21
N LYS A 163 32.34 10.08 -19.82
CA LYS A 163 32.86 11.23 -20.57
C LYS A 163 34.39 11.31 -20.47
N ILE A 164 34.96 11.11 -19.28
CA ILE A 164 36.41 11.09 -19.04
C ILE A 164 37.07 9.98 -19.85
N LEU A 165 36.51 8.76 -19.83
CA LEU A 165 37.04 7.62 -20.57
C LEU A 165 36.96 7.82 -22.09
N ARG A 166 35.89 8.45 -22.60
CA ARG A 166 35.79 8.82 -24.03
C ARG A 166 36.80 9.90 -24.43
N GLN A 167 37.04 10.87 -23.55
CA GLN A 167 38.02 11.92 -23.78
C GLN A 167 39.45 11.38 -23.77
N TRP A 168 39.75 10.41 -22.91
CA TRP A 168 41.04 9.70 -22.89
C TRP A 168 41.27 8.88 -24.17
N ARG A 169 40.29 8.07 -24.60
CA ARG A 169 40.40 7.31 -25.86
C ARG A 169 40.54 8.21 -27.11
N GLY A 170 40.04 9.45 -27.05
CA GLY A 170 40.22 10.43 -28.11
C GLY A 170 41.62 11.06 -28.16
N GLN A 171 42.38 11.04 -27.06
CA GLN A 171 43.73 11.62 -27.00
C GLN A 171 44.85 10.63 -27.33
N GLU A 172 44.57 9.32 -27.30
CA GLU A 172 45.53 8.29 -27.72
C GLU A 172 45.72 8.25 -29.25
N GLY A 173 44.74 8.72 -30.03
CA GLY A 173 44.79 8.75 -31.50
C GLY A 173 45.54 9.94 -32.13
N THR A 174 45.88 10.98 -31.36
CA THR A 174 46.52 12.21 -31.87
C THR A 174 47.99 12.34 -31.50
N ARG A 175 48.59 11.29 -30.90
CA ARG A 175 50.00 11.27 -30.47
C ARG A 175 50.98 10.64 -31.47
N SER A 176 50.56 10.47 -32.72
CA SER A 176 51.46 10.15 -33.83
C SER A 176 51.48 11.34 -34.80
N LEU A 177 52.67 11.77 -35.20
CA LEU A 177 52.97 12.90 -36.11
C LEU A 177 53.25 14.27 -35.45
N VAL A 178 54.15 14.32 -34.47
CA VAL A 178 55.18 15.38 -34.41
C VAL A 178 56.49 14.73 -33.97
N SER A 179 57.28 14.27 -34.93
CA SER A 179 58.73 14.14 -34.76
C SER A 179 59.38 14.67 -36.04
N ALA A 180 60.35 15.54 -35.81
CA ALA A 180 61.10 16.34 -36.78
C ALA A 180 61.92 15.51 -37.77
#